data_AF-A0A9E3UAG3-F1
#
_entry.id   AF-A0A9E3UAG3-F1
#
_cell.length_a   1.000
_cell.length_b   1.000
_cell.length_c   1.000
_cell.angle_alpha   90.00
_cell.angle_beta   90.00
_cell.angle_gamma   90.00
#
_symmetry.space_group_name_H-M   'P 1'
#
loop_
_entity.id
_entity.type
_entity.pdbx_description
1 polymer ?
#
loop_
_entity_poly.entity_id
_entity_poly.type
_entity_poly.pdbx_seq_one_letter_code
_entity_poly.pdbx_strand_id
1 'polypeptide(L)'
;MARAKRGRGAAWWMALAGALAALLGIILLLFLLTRLRPERAGVETTLTAADAGTGAAGPPCEAHATCAAGALCTRGRCAPITPETTECRSALIRFARGATELSASAEGEIERAARCALTRHDMRLAIEPSIDAARSPRENEDLTKARQSAVRRALERRGVSPERLRAMGFRDVRP
;
A
#
# COMPACT_ATOMS: atom_id res chain seq x y z
N MET A 1 40.71 -53.39 -40.65
CA MET A 1 41.26 -52.15 -40.03
C MET A 1 40.13 -51.41 -39.31
N ALA A 2 40.00 -51.57 -37.99
CA ALA A 2 38.94 -50.94 -37.19
C ALA A 2 39.56 -49.81 -36.33
N ARG A 3 39.13 -48.58 -36.58
CA ARG A 3 39.64 -47.37 -35.91
C ARG A 3 38.73 -47.03 -34.71
N ALA A 4 39.23 -47.23 -33.51
CA ALA A 4 38.49 -46.99 -32.26
C ALA A 4 38.31 -45.48 -31.99
N LYS A 5 37.06 -45.02 -31.91
CA LYS A 5 36.68 -43.68 -31.41
C LYS A 5 36.71 -43.70 -29.87
N ARG A 6 37.71 -43.04 -29.26
CA ARG A 6 37.77 -42.83 -27.81
C ARG A 6 37.33 -41.41 -27.41
N GLY A 7 36.27 -41.36 -26.60
CA GLY A 7 36.18 -40.60 -25.35
C GLY A 7 36.37 -39.08 -25.38
N ARG A 8 35.33 -38.33 -25.78
CA ARG A 8 35.18 -36.89 -25.43
C ARG A 8 33.97 -36.60 -24.53
N GLY A 9 33.28 -37.63 -24.04
CA GLY A 9 32.05 -37.47 -23.27
C GLY A 9 32.26 -37.05 -21.81
N ALA A 10 33.34 -37.49 -21.15
CA ALA A 10 33.45 -37.41 -19.69
C ALA A 10 33.72 -35.99 -19.14
N ALA A 11 34.44 -35.14 -19.88
CA ALA A 11 34.83 -33.81 -19.40
C ALA A 11 33.64 -32.83 -19.31
N TRP A 12 32.65 -32.97 -20.19
CA TRP A 12 31.50 -32.07 -20.24
C TRP A 12 30.51 -32.32 -19.07
N TRP A 13 30.37 -33.58 -18.64
CA TRP A 13 29.51 -33.93 -17.49
C TRP A 13 29.99 -33.35 -16.16
N MET A 14 31.31 -33.25 -15.96
CA MET A 14 31.89 -32.66 -14.75
C MET A 14 31.59 -31.15 -14.66
N ALA A 15 31.65 -30.42 -15.78
CA ALA A 15 31.36 -28.98 -15.81
C ALA A 15 29.88 -28.67 -15.53
N LEU A 16 28.97 -29.49 -16.07
CA LEU A 16 27.53 -29.35 -15.83
C LEU A 16 27.16 -29.58 -14.35
N ALA A 17 27.77 -30.58 -13.72
CA ALA A 17 27.53 -30.90 -12.31
C ALA A 17 27.93 -29.75 -11.37
N GLY A 18 29.06 -29.08 -11.64
CA GLY A 18 29.51 -27.93 -10.86
C GLY A 18 28.57 -26.71 -10.96
N ALA A 19 28.07 -26.42 -12.17
CA ALA A 19 27.15 -25.30 -12.38
C ALA A 19 25.80 -25.49 -11.67
N LEU A 20 25.27 -26.72 -11.68
CA LEU A 20 24.02 -27.07 -10.99
C LEU A 20 24.14 -26.91 -9.47
N ALA A 21 25.26 -27.33 -8.87
CA ALA A 21 25.48 -27.19 -7.43
C ALA A 21 25.53 -25.71 -6.99
N ALA A 22 26.19 -24.85 -7.77
CA ALA A 22 26.25 -23.41 -7.48
C ALA A 22 24.87 -22.74 -7.56
N LEU A 23 24.07 -23.10 -8.56
CA LEU A 23 22.72 -22.55 -8.75
C LEU A 23 21.78 -22.95 -7.60
N LEU A 24 21.87 -24.20 -7.13
CA LEU A 24 21.10 -24.69 -5.99
C LEU A 24 21.49 -23.96 -4.68
N GLY A 25 22.77 -23.66 -4.49
CA GLY A 25 23.25 -22.85 -3.36
C GLY A 25 22.71 -21.42 -3.38
N ILE A 26 22.68 -20.77 -4.54
CA ILE A 26 22.11 -19.42 -4.70
C ILE A 26 20.60 -19.42 -4.41
N ILE A 27 19.86 -20.41 -4.92
CA ILE A 27 18.41 -20.53 -4.66
C ILE A 27 18.13 -20.74 -3.16
N LEU A 28 18.92 -21.58 -2.49
CA LEU A 28 18.78 -21.81 -1.05
C LEU A 28 19.09 -20.53 -0.24
N LEU A 29 20.13 -19.78 -0.62
CA LEU A 29 20.47 -18.51 0.02
C LEU A 29 19.36 -17.47 -0.16
N LEU A 30 18.81 -17.32 -1.38
CA LEU A 30 17.68 -16.43 -1.64
C LEU A 30 16.44 -16.84 -0.84
N PHE A 31 16.17 -18.14 -0.73
CA PHE A 31 15.07 -18.65 0.09
C PHE A 31 15.28 -18.31 1.58
N LEU A 32 16.48 -18.51 2.12
CA LEU A 32 16.82 -18.12 3.50
C LEU A 32 16.66 -16.61 3.71
N LEU A 33 17.11 -15.78 2.77
CA LEU A 33 16.93 -14.32 2.84
C LEU A 33 15.45 -13.89 2.79
N THR A 34 14.59 -14.63 2.08
CA THR A 34 13.13 -14.37 2.11
C THR A 34 12.45 -14.84 3.41
N ARG A 35 12.99 -15.87 4.07
CA ARG A 35 12.48 -16.41 5.34
C ARG A 35 12.98 -15.64 6.57
N LEU A 36 14.13 -14.96 6.46
CA LEU A 36 14.64 -14.01 7.44
C LEU A 36 13.90 -12.66 7.41
N ARG A 37 12.66 -12.61 6.92
CA ARG A 37 11.78 -11.47 7.21
C ARG A 37 11.60 -11.45 8.73
N PRO A 38 12.09 -10.43 9.44
CA PRO A 38 11.89 -10.33 10.86
C PRO A 38 10.38 -10.27 11.09
N GLU A 39 9.84 -11.27 11.78
CA GLU A 39 8.58 -11.09 12.47
C GLU A 39 8.76 -9.84 13.31
N ARG A 40 8.00 -8.80 12.98
CA ARG A 40 7.92 -7.61 13.83
C ARG A 40 7.49 -8.13 15.18
N ALA A 41 8.43 -8.13 16.14
CA ALA A 41 8.13 -8.34 17.53
C ALA A 41 6.91 -7.48 17.86
N GLY A 42 5.82 -8.15 18.23
CA GLY A 42 4.64 -7.48 18.73
C GLY A 42 5.08 -6.67 19.93
N VAL A 43 5.10 -5.35 19.76
CA VAL A 43 5.15 -4.44 20.90
C VAL A 43 3.81 -4.64 21.59
N GLU A 44 3.80 -5.41 22.67
CA GLU A 44 2.75 -5.34 23.68
C GLU A 44 2.82 -3.95 24.30
N THR A 45 2.20 -2.99 23.62
CA THR A 45 1.86 -1.71 24.22
C THR A 45 0.74 -2.02 25.19
N THR A 46 1.08 -2.13 26.46
CA THR A 46 0.15 -1.98 27.57
C THR A 46 -0.54 -0.63 27.40
N LEU A 47 -1.74 -0.65 26.81
CA LEU A 47 -2.66 0.48 26.72
C LEU A 47 -3.17 0.72 28.13
N THR A 48 -2.43 1.49 28.93
CA THR A 48 -3.07 2.30 29.95
C THR A 48 -4.02 3.23 29.19
N ALA A 49 -5.31 3.01 29.39
CA ALA A 49 -6.35 3.90 28.92
C ALA A 49 -6.08 5.27 29.56
N ALA A 50 -5.32 6.11 28.85
CA ALA A 50 -5.19 7.50 29.21
C ALA A 50 -6.59 8.09 29.06
N ASP A 51 -7.12 8.54 30.19
CA ASP A 51 -8.36 9.28 30.29
C ASP A 51 -8.50 10.24 29.10
N ALA A 52 -9.70 10.25 28.51
CA ALA A 52 -10.12 11.23 27.53
C ALA A 52 -10.20 12.62 28.19
N GLY A 53 -9.04 13.16 28.56
CA GLY A 53 -8.84 14.45 29.18
C GLY A 53 -8.73 15.52 28.11
N THR A 54 -9.70 16.43 28.13
CA THR A 54 -9.63 17.83 27.73
C THR A 54 -8.33 18.27 27.02
N GLY A 55 -8.31 18.17 25.69
CA GLY A 55 -7.68 19.15 24.80
C GLY A 55 -6.18 19.45 24.94
N ALA A 56 -5.35 18.58 25.54
CA ALA A 56 -3.91 18.76 25.48
C ALA A 56 -3.42 18.50 24.05
N ALA A 57 -2.97 19.55 23.37
CA ALA A 57 -2.38 19.44 22.04
C ALA A 57 -1.21 18.43 22.06
N GLY A 58 -1.32 17.36 21.29
CA GLY A 58 -0.35 16.26 21.31
C GLY A 58 1.03 16.65 20.79
N PRO A 59 1.97 15.68 20.71
CA PRO A 59 3.34 15.92 20.30
C PRO A 59 3.42 16.57 18.90
N PRO A 60 4.50 17.31 18.60
CA PRO A 60 4.72 17.86 17.27
C PRO A 60 4.85 16.74 16.23
N CYS A 61 4.45 17.03 15.00
CA CYS A 61 4.51 16.08 13.89
C CYS A 61 4.70 16.79 12.55
N GLU A 62 5.29 16.08 11.60
CA GLU A 62 5.44 16.52 10.21
C GLU A 62 4.54 15.72 9.25
N ALA A 63 4.19 14.49 9.63
CA ALA A 63 3.38 13.59 8.82
C ALA A 63 2.39 12.81 9.68
N HIS A 64 1.28 12.36 9.09
CA HIS A 64 0.28 11.57 9.83
C HIS A 64 0.86 10.27 10.39
N ALA A 65 1.82 9.65 9.70
CA ALA A 65 2.45 8.40 10.13
C ALA A 65 3.25 8.51 11.44
N THR A 66 3.65 9.73 11.86
CA THR A 66 4.40 9.92 13.12
C THR A 66 3.49 10.00 14.34
N CYS A 67 2.17 10.09 14.15
CA CYS A 67 1.20 10.15 15.25
C CYS A 67 0.78 8.75 15.71
N ALA A 68 0.49 8.60 17.00
CA ALA A 68 -0.10 7.38 17.56
C ALA A 68 -1.40 6.99 16.84
N ALA A 69 -1.73 5.69 16.81
CA ALA A 69 -2.98 5.19 16.24
C ALA A 69 -4.19 5.96 16.80
N GLY A 70 -5.15 6.30 15.94
CA GLY A 70 -6.30 7.12 16.35
C GLY A 70 -6.07 8.62 16.40
N ALA A 71 -4.89 9.14 16.06
CA ALA A 71 -4.64 10.58 15.92
C ALA A 71 -4.43 10.98 14.44
N LEU A 72 -4.28 12.26 14.11
CA LEU A 72 -3.80 12.79 12.83
C LEU A 72 -2.84 13.96 13.09
N CYS A 73 -1.83 14.10 12.24
CA CYS A 73 -1.04 15.32 12.21
C CYS A 73 -1.84 16.47 11.61
N THR A 74 -2.29 17.41 12.46
CA THR A 74 -3.05 18.60 12.05
C THR A 74 -2.33 19.84 12.58
N ARG A 75 -2.02 20.79 11.69
CA ARG A 75 -1.29 22.03 12.04
C ARG A 75 0.01 21.77 12.82
N GLY A 76 0.75 20.73 12.41
CA GLY A 76 2.04 20.37 13.01
C GLY A 76 1.95 19.68 14.37
N ARG A 77 0.76 19.25 14.82
CA ARG A 77 0.59 18.49 16.06
C ARG A 77 -0.34 17.29 15.89
N CYS A 78 -0.07 16.23 16.63
CA CYS A 78 -0.94 15.07 16.68
C CYS A 78 -2.21 15.39 17.48
N ALA A 79 -3.36 15.35 16.81
CA ALA A 79 -4.67 15.52 17.42
C ALA A 79 -5.49 14.22 17.28
N PRO A 80 -6.30 13.83 18.29
CA PRO A 80 -7.14 12.64 18.18
C PRO A 80 -8.16 12.78 17.04
N ILE A 81 -8.44 11.67 16.36
CA ILE A 81 -9.51 11.55 15.38
C ILE A 81 -10.82 11.40 16.15
N THR A 82 -11.71 12.36 15.98
CA THR A 82 -13.07 12.36 16.53
C THR A 82 -14.08 12.36 15.38
N PRO A 83 -15.37 12.09 15.65
CA PRO A 83 -16.41 12.21 14.63
C PRO A 83 -16.47 13.59 13.95
N GLU A 84 -16.03 14.63 14.66
CA GLU A 84 -16.00 16.03 14.20
C GLU A 84 -14.72 16.41 13.45
N THR A 85 -13.73 15.51 13.35
CA THR A 85 -12.50 15.78 12.60
C THR A 85 -12.79 15.97 11.11
N THR A 86 -12.75 17.23 10.67
CA THR A 86 -13.09 17.64 9.30
C THR A 86 -12.21 16.98 8.24
N GLU A 87 -10.96 16.69 8.60
CA GLU A 87 -9.93 16.08 7.77
C GLU A 87 -10.25 14.64 7.37
N CYS A 88 -11.22 14.00 8.05
CA CYS A 88 -11.73 12.67 7.72
C CYS A 88 -12.95 12.69 6.80
N ARG A 89 -13.50 13.86 6.45
CA ARG A 89 -14.69 13.94 5.57
C ARG A 89 -14.37 13.67 4.11
N SER A 90 -13.21 14.13 3.64
CA SER A 90 -12.77 13.91 2.26
C SER A 90 -11.25 13.99 2.13
N ALA A 91 -10.71 13.32 1.12
CA ALA A 91 -9.31 13.39 0.72
C ALA A 91 -9.23 13.52 -0.80
N LEU A 92 -8.43 14.47 -1.29
CA LEU A 92 -8.30 14.72 -2.72
C LEU A 92 -6.99 14.09 -3.23
N ILE A 93 -7.13 12.95 -3.90
CA ILE A 93 -5.98 12.24 -4.48
C ILE A 93 -5.75 12.75 -5.91
N ARG A 94 -4.61 13.40 -6.13
CA ARG A 94 -4.22 13.91 -7.44
C ARG A 94 -3.38 12.90 -8.19
N PHE A 95 -3.69 12.73 -9.47
CA PHE A 95 -2.90 11.96 -10.42
C PHE A 95 -2.29 12.89 -11.46
N ALA A 96 -1.10 12.56 -11.95
CA ALA A 96 -0.56 13.20 -13.14
C ALA A 96 -1.46 12.93 -14.36
N ARG A 97 -1.35 13.76 -15.40
CA ARG A 97 -2.13 13.61 -16.64
C ARG A 97 -1.89 12.23 -17.25
N GLY A 98 -2.96 11.45 -17.44
CA GLY A 98 -2.90 10.10 -17.99
C GLY A 98 -2.31 9.04 -17.04
N ALA A 99 -1.78 9.41 -15.87
CA ALA A 99 -1.21 8.46 -14.94
C ALA A 99 -2.30 7.70 -14.17
N THR A 100 -2.04 6.41 -13.94
CA THR A 100 -2.85 5.50 -13.12
C THR A 100 -2.20 5.14 -11.80
N GLU A 101 -0.92 5.49 -11.64
CA GLU A 101 -0.15 5.25 -10.43
C GLU A 101 -0.22 6.44 -9.48
N LEU A 102 -0.11 6.14 -8.19
CA LEU A 102 -0.11 7.14 -7.13
C LEU A 102 1.24 7.86 -7.09
N SER A 103 1.22 9.18 -7.03
CA SER A 103 2.42 9.97 -6.78
C SER A 103 2.84 9.90 -5.31
N ALA A 104 4.10 10.21 -5.02
CA ALA A 104 4.56 10.35 -3.63
C ALA A 104 3.73 11.38 -2.83
N SER A 105 3.24 12.42 -3.50
CA SER A 105 2.36 13.42 -2.86
C SER A 105 0.97 12.87 -2.48
N ALA A 106 0.50 11.78 -3.09
CA ALA A 106 -0.76 11.15 -2.74
C ALA A 106 -0.67 10.28 -1.48
N GLU A 107 0.54 9.86 -1.08
CA GLU A 107 0.74 8.96 0.06
C GLU A 107 0.22 9.57 1.37
N GLY A 108 0.41 10.88 1.58
CA GLY A 108 -0.11 11.58 2.77
C GLY A 108 -1.64 11.60 2.84
N GLU A 109 -2.30 11.82 1.71
CA GLU A 109 -3.76 11.81 1.59
C GLU A 109 -4.34 10.41 1.85
N ILE A 110 -3.71 9.38 1.29
CA ILE A 110 -4.11 7.98 1.48
C ILE A 110 -3.89 7.54 2.92
N GLU A 111 -2.75 7.91 3.51
CA GLU A 111 -2.45 7.63 4.92
C GLU A 111 -3.52 8.27 5.83
N ARG A 112 -3.87 9.54 5.56
CA ARG A 112 -4.92 10.22 6.31
C ARG A 112 -6.26 9.48 6.21
N ALA A 113 -6.70 9.17 4.99
CA ALA A 113 -7.96 8.48 4.75
C ALA A 113 -7.98 7.09 5.41
N ALA A 114 -6.87 6.34 5.35
CA ALA A 114 -6.74 5.04 5.98
C ALA A 114 -6.89 5.15 7.51
N ARG A 115 -6.21 6.10 8.15
CA ARG A 115 -6.26 6.27 9.61
C ARG A 115 -7.65 6.69 10.10
N CYS A 116 -8.32 7.56 9.34
CA CYS A 116 -9.73 7.91 9.58
C CYS A 116 -10.64 6.67 9.53
N ALA A 117 -10.52 5.85 8.48
CA ALA A 117 -11.31 4.63 8.35
C ALA A 117 -10.98 3.64 9.48
N LEU A 118 -9.70 3.40 9.79
CA LEU A 118 -9.30 2.45 10.83
C LEU A 118 -9.80 2.85 12.22
N THR A 119 -9.90 4.15 12.50
CA THR A 119 -10.36 4.66 13.81
C THR A 119 -11.88 4.66 13.93
N ARG A 120 -12.58 4.91 12.82
CA ARG A 120 -14.05 4.96 12.77
C ARG A 120 -14.60 3.73 12.05
N HIS A 121 -14.87 2.65 12.77
CA HIS A 121 -15.31 1.38 12.17
C HIS A 121 -16.63 1.48 11.39
N ASP A 122 -17.48 2.46 11.71
CA ASP A 122 -18.73 2.80 11.00
C ASP A 122 -18.49 3.47 9.64
N MET A 123 -17.31 4.06 9.42
CA MET A 123 -17.01 4.81 8.21
C MET A 123 -16.85 3.88 7.00
N ARG A 124 -17.45 4.25 5.87
CA ARG A 124 -17.21 3.64 4.56
C ARG A 124 -16.62 4.70 3.64
N LEU A 125 -15.62 4.33 2.84
CA LEU A 125 -14.97 5.23 1.91
C LEU A 125 -15.54 5.01 0.50
N ALA A 126 -16.09 6.07 -0.07
CA ALA A 126 -16.41 6.12 -1.49
C ALA A 126 -15.19 6.62 -2.27
N ILE A 127 -14.80 5.90 -3.31
CA ILE A 127 -13.72 6.31 -4.22
C ILE A 127 -14.38 6.84 -5.48
N GLU A 128 -14.48 8.15 -5.57
CA GLU A 128 -15.17 8.82 -6.68
C GLU A 128 -14.31 8.86 -7.96
N PRO A 129 -14.93 8.76 -9.13
CA PRO A 129 -14.28 8.91 -10.42
C PRO A 129 -13.81 10.35 -10.67
N SER A 130 -12.74 10.49 -11.46
CA SER A 130 -12.29 11.78 -11.97
C SER A 130 -12.51 11.82 -13.48
N ILE A 131 -13.20 12.84 -13.96
CA ILE A 131 -13.61 12.98 -15.35
C ILE A 131 -12.79 14.09 -16.01
N ASP A 132 -12.16 13.76 -17.15
CA ASP A 132 -11.47 14.72 -18.00
C ASP A 132 -12.34 15.00 -19.24
N ALA A 133 -12.85 16.23 -19.37
CA ALA A 133 -13.72 16.62 -20.47
C ALA A 133 -13.04 16.53 -21.84
N ALA A 134 -11.70 16.52 -21.89
CA ALA A 134 -10.95 16.39 -23.14
C ALA A 134 -10.86 14.93 -23.64
N ARG A 135 -11.32 13.94 -22.87
CA ARG A 135 -11.24 12.51 -23.20
C ARG A 135 -12.59 11.93 -23.59
N SER A 136 -12.56 10.88 -24.40
CA SER A 136 -13.79 10.13 -24.70
C SER A 136 -14.36 9.46 -23.44
N PRO A 137 -15.68 9.17 -23.39
CA PRO A 137 -16.28 8.48 -22.25
C PRO A 137 -15.62 7.15 -21.92
N ARG A 138 -15.24 6.37 -22.93
CA ARG A 138 -14.58 5.06 -22.76
C ARG A 138 -13.19 5.20 -22.14
N GLU A 139 -12.38 6.15 -22.62
CA GLU A 139 -11.06 6.42 -22.04
C GLU A 139 -11.15 6.90 -20.59
N ASN A 140 -12.16 7.74 -20.28
CA ASN A 140 -12.41 8.19 -18.92
C ASN A 140 -12.82 7.04 -18.00
N GLU A 141 -13.63 6.09 -18.49
CA GLU A 141 -14.03 4.91 -17.72
C GLU A 141 -12.84 4.01 -17.38
N ASP A 142 -12.01 3.69 -18.39
CA ASP A 142 -10.83 2.83 -18.21
C ASP A 142 -9.81 3.48 -17.26
N LEU A 143 -9.53 4.78 -17.46
CA LEU A 143 -8.62 5.54 -16.61
C LEU A 143 -9.14 5.64 -15.16
N THR A 144 -10.43 5.88 -15.00
CA THR A 144 -11.10 5.93 -13.70
C THR A 144 -10.97 4.61 -12.95
N LYS A 145 -11.32 3.48 -13.61
CA LYS A 145 -11.21 2.14 -13.00
C LYS A 145 -9.79 1.85 -12.54
N ALA A 146 -8.79 2.17 -13.38
CA ALA A 146 -7.39 1.96 -13.04
C ALA A 146 -6.95 2.78 -11.82
N ARG A 147 -7.33 4.06 -11.76
CA ARG A 147 -7.02 4.95 -10.62
C ARG A 147 -7.72 4.52 -9.34
N GLN A 148 -9.01 4.21 -9.41
CA GLN A 148 -9.77 3.72 -8.25
C GLN A 148 -9.16 2.42 -7.72
N SER A 149 -8.74 1.53 -8.61
CA SER A 149 -8.05 0.29 -8.24
C SER A 149 -6.71 0.57 -7.55
N ALA A 150 -5.94 1.57 -8.00
CA ALA A 150 -4.70 1.97 -7.36
C ALA A 150 -4.93 2.52 -5.93
N VAL A 151 -5.91 3.41 -5.76
CA VAL A 151 -6.31 3.95 -4.44
C VAL A 151 -6.77 2.83 -3.52
N ARG A 152 -7.66 1.95 -4.00
CA ARG A 152 -8.18 0.81 -3.25
C ARG A 152 -7.05 -0.08 -2.73
N ARG A 153 -6.14 -0.52 -3.61
CA ARG A 153 -4.98 -1.33 -3.20
C ARG A 153 -4.11 -0.61 -2.17
N ALA A 154 -3.96 0.71 -2.26
CA ALA A 154 -3.15 1.48 -1.32
C ALA A 154 -3.79 1.62 0.06
N LEU A 155 -5.12 1.70 0.14
CA LEU A 155 -5.88 1.67 1.40
C LEU A 155 -5.89 0.26 2.02
N GLU A 156 -6.08 -0.78 1.21
CA GLU A 156 -6.02 -2.18 1.66
C GLU A 156 -4.65 -2.54 2.24
N ARG A 157 -3.55 -2.10 1.60
CA ARG A 157 -2.18 -2.29 2.15
C ARG A 157 -1.97 -1.62 3.51
N ARG A 158 -2.81 -0.67 3.90
CA ARG A 158 -2.80 0.01 5.20
C ARG A 158 -3.76 -0.62 6.21
N GLY A 159 -4.45 -1.70 5.83
CA GLY A 159 -5.37 -2.42 6.70
C GLY A 159 -6.82 -1.99 6.59
N VAL A 160 -7.18 -1.09 5.68
CA VAL A 160 -8.60 -0.78 5.44
C VAL A 160 -9.25 -1.98 4.75
N SER A 161 -10.29 -2.52 5.38
CA SER A 161 -10.94 -3.73 4.89
C SER A 161 -11.68 -3.50 3.56
N PRO A 162 -11.63 -4.43 2.58
CA PRO A 162 -12.22 -4.26 1.26
C PRO A 162 -13.72 -3.94 1.26
N GLU A 163 -14.50 -4.50 2.19
CA GLU A 163 -15.94 -4.25 2.33
C GLU A 163 -16.28 -2.82 2.77
N ARG A 164 -15.29 -2.07 3.25
CA ARG A 164 -15.42 -0.66 3.64
C ARG A 164 -15.05 0.29 2.50
N LEU A 165 -14.61 -0.23 1.37
CA LEU A 165 -14.21 0.52 0.19
C LEU A 165 -15.22 0.32 -0.93
N ARG A 166 -15.84 1.40 -1.41
CA ARG A 166 -16.76 1.38 -2.54
C ARG A 166 -16.21 2.24 -3.66
N ALA A 167 -15.80 1.62 -4.77
CA ALA A 167 -15.53 2.36 -6.00
C ALA A 167 -16.86 2.78 -6.65
N MET A 168 -17.03 4.07 -6.92
CA MET A 168 -18.24 4.58 -7.58
C MET A 168 -18.07 4.51 -9.10
N GLY A 169 -19.10 4.04 -9.80
CA GLY A 169 -19.11 4.05 -11.26
C GLY A 169 -19.22 5.47 -11.81
N PHE A 170 -18.82 5.66 -13.07
CA PHE A 170 -18.97 6.93 -13.78
C PHE A 170 -20.44 7.39 -13.86
N ARG A 171 -21.38 6.45 -13.90
CA ARG A 171 -22.83 6.72 -13.92
C ARG A 171 -23.41 7.05 -12.54
N ASP A 172 -22.71 6.73 -11.46
CA ASP A 172 -23.21 6.88 -10.10
C ASP A 172 -23.00 8.30 -9.54
N VAL A 173 -22.31 9.18 -10.28
CA VAL A 173 -21.91 10.53 -9.83
C VAL A 173 -22.77 11.64 -10.43
N ARG A 174 -23.71 11.32 -11.34
CA ARG A 174 -24.75 12.27 -11.78
C ARG A 174 -26.07 11.97 -11.04
N PRO A 175 -26.62 12.92 -10.26
CA PRO A 175 -27.99 12.81 -9.77
C PRO A 175 -29.02 12.86 -10.90
#